data_AF-A0A7V3MJF2-F1
#
_entry.id   AF-A0A7V3MJF2-F1
#
_cell.length_a   1.000
_cell.length_b   1.000
_cell.length_c   1.000
_cell.angle_alpha   90.00
_cell.angle_beta   90.00
_cell.angle_gamma   90.00
#
_symmetry.space_group_name_H-M   'P 1'
#
loop_
_entity.id
_entity.type
_entity.pdbx_description
1 polymer ?
#
loop_
_entity_poly.entity_id
_entity_poly.type
_entity_poly.pdbx_seq_one_letter_code
_entity_poly.pdbx_strand_id
1 'polypeptide(L)'
;MPDTIGNIAVPEITPSGTFPIVPDYPHGRAQRPEVVIHQFGSGNAKIEQRFLLGTGAKRFTVRRAWLRDSERIALRNFWESKYGPYGAFTYNGPNDDGIGTTPYICRFANEPLSWEMVADWACSVGVTLVEIPTTTPAYALNATVTRFPSQALKDALLSQVQQVIPLVKIQPL
;
A
#
# COMPACT_ATOMS: atom_id res chain seq x y z
N MET A 1 -27.61 -8.64 -15.10
CA MET A 1 -26.34 -8.74 -14.37
C MET A 1 -26.68 -8.53 -12.90
N PRO A 2 -26.52 -9.52 -12.01
CA PRO A 2 -26.95 -9.36 -10.63
C PRO A 2 -25.91 -8.52 -9.87
N ASP A 3 -26.29 -7.30 -9.49
CA ASP A 3 -25.48 -6.42 -8.67
C ASP A 3 -25.36 -7.02 -7.27
N THR A 4 -24.17 -7.53 -6.95
CA THR A 4 -23.88 -8.14 -5.64
C THR A 4 -23.24 -7.09 -4.75
N ILE A 5 -23.87 -6.80 -3.61
CA ILE A 5 -23.28 -6.00 -2.54
C ILE A 5 -22.34 -6.91 -1.75
N GLY A 6 -21.04 -6.64 -1.80
CA GLY A 6 -20.01 -7.42 -1.12
C GLY A 6 -18.64 -7.25 -1.76
N ASN A 7 -17.66 -8.01 -1.28
CA ASN A 7 -16.31 -7.99 -1.83
C ASN A 7 -16.34 -8.50 -3.28
N ILE A 8 -15.95 -7.65 -4.22
CA ILE A 8 -15.84 -8.04 -5.63
C ILE A 8 -14.61 -8.93 -5.77
N ALA A 9 -14.77 -10.12 -6.34
CA ALA A 9 -13.64 -10.97 -6.69
C ALA A 9 -12.84 -10.30 -7.81
N VAL A 10 -11.73 -9.68 -7.45
CA VAL A 10 -10.76 -9.15 -8.42
C VAL A 10 -9.98 -10.34 -8.97
N PRO A 11 -9.97 -10.57 -10.31
CA PRO A 11 -9.21 -11.66 -10.91
C PRO A 11 -7.73 -11.56 -10.54
N GLU A 12 -7.12 -12.71 -10.26
CA GLU A 12 -5.70 -12.77 -9.95
C GLU A 12 -4.86 -12.43 -11.19
N ILE A 13 -3.92 -11.50 -11.03
CA ILE A 13 -3.02 -11.11 -12.12
C ILE A 13 -1.90 -12.14 -12.21
N THR A 14 -1.95 -13.01 -13.22
CA THR A 14 -0.88 -14.00 -13.45
C THR A 14 0.34 -13.34 -14.08
N PRO A 15 1.52 -13.33 -13.42
CA PRO A 15 2.73 -12.76 -14.00
C PRO A 15 3.19 -13.59 -15.20
N SER A 16 3.69 -12.91 -16.24
CA SER A 16 4.22 -13.58 -17.42
C SER A 16 5.44 -12.86 -17.98
N GLY A 17 6.50 -13.62 -18.24
CA GLY A 17 7.79 -13.09 -18.70
C GLY A 17 8.65 -12.52 -17.57
N THR A 18 9.91 -12.24 -17.92
CA THR A 18 10.90 -11.61 -17.03
C THR A 18 11.35 -10.30 -17.66
N PHE A 19 11.44 -9.25 -16.84
CA PHE A 19 11.89 -7.94 -17.26
C PHE A 19 13.32 -8.03 -17.85
N PRO A 20 13.57 -7.51 -19.06
CA PRO A 20 14.78 -7.87 -19.82
C PRO A 20 16.03 -7.06 -19.44
N ILE A 21 15.89 -5.97 -18.66
CA ILE A 21 17.00 -5.05 -18.38
C ILE A 21 17.47 -5.20 -16.94
N VAL A 22 18.78 -5.41 -16.78
CA VAL A 22 19.47 -5.26 -15.50
C VAL A 22 19.82 -3.76 -15.31
N PRO A 23 19.45 -3.12 -14.18
CA PRO A 23 19.77 -1.71 -13.92
C PRO A 23 21.27 -1.50 -13.69
N ASP A 24 21.75 -0.30 -14.02
CA ASP A 24 23.07 0.17 -13.60
C ASP A 24 23.06 0.57 -12.12
N TYR A 25 24.22 0.49 -11.46
CA TYR A 25 24.40 1.09 -10.14
C TYR A 25 24.56 2.62 -10.27
N PRO A 26 23.93 3.44 -9.39
CA PRO A 26 23.06 3.07 -8.28
C PRO A 26 21.63 2.74 -8.74
N HIS A 27 21.09 1.62 -8.27
CA HIS A 27 19.69 1.27 -8.49
C HIS A 27 18.79 1.91 -7.42
N GLY A 28 17.65 2.46 -7.82
CA GLY A 28 16.73 3.15 -6.92
C GLY A 28 15.58 2.26 -6.47
N ARG A 29 15.41 2.08 -5.16
CA ARG A 29 14.20 1.51 -4.56
C ARG A 29 13.54 2.55 -3.66
N ALA A 30 12.25 2.79 -3.86
CA ALA A 30 11.44 3.64 -3.01
C ALA A 30 10.23 2.86 -2.51
N GLN A 31 9.90 3.00 -1.23
CA GLN A 31 8.69 2.43 -0.66
C GLN A 31 8.05 3.50 0.22
N ARG A 32 6.87 3.98 -0.20
CA ARG A 32 6.14 5.01 0.54
C ARG A 32 4.92 4.37 1.19
N PRO A 33 4.79 4.41 2.52
CA PRO A 33 3.59 3.96 3.19
C PRO A 33 2.38 4.78 2.73
N GLU A 34 1.26 4.10 2.53
CA GLU A 34 0.03 4.74 2.11
C GLU A 34 -0.76 5.19 3.34
N VAL A 35 -1.13 6.46 3.38
CA VAL A 35 -1.83 7.08 4.51
C VAL A 35 -3.06 7.81 3.98
N VAL A 36 -4.23 7.43 4.48
CA VAL A 36 -5.48 8.16 4.26
C VAL A 36 -5.63 9.19 5.36
N ILE A 37 -5.85 10.44 4.96
CA ILE A 37 -6.06 11.55 5.88
C ILE A 37 -7.53 11.94 5.81
N HIS A 38 -8.22 11.80 6.93
CA HIS A 38 -9.56 12.32 7.12
C HIS A 38 -9.48 13.61 7.92
N GLN A 39 -9.78 14.73 7.28
CA GLN A 39 -9.75 16.04 7.93
C GLN A 39 -11.14 16.34 8.51
N PHE A 40 -11.17 16.71 9.79
CA PHE A 40 -12.38 17.17 10.46
C PHE A 40 -12.37 18.70 10.53
N GLY A 41 -13.48 19.34 10.14
CA GLY A 41 -13.70 20.73 10.52
C GLY A 41 -14.85 21.42 9.80
N SER A 42 -15.66 22.16 10.57
CA SER A 42 -16.03 23.53 10.21
C SER A 42 -15.36 24.46 11.24
N GLY A 43 -14.72 25.53 10.77
CA GLY A 43 -14.11 26.56 11.63
C GLY A 43 -12.63 26.33 12.00
N ASN A 44 -11.72 26.47 11.02
CA ASN A 44 -10.25 26.67 11.14
C ASN A 44 -9.43 25.79 12.11
N ALA A 45 -10.04 24.83 12.82
CA ALA A 45 -9.36 23.84 13.64
C ALA A 45 -8.81 22.77 12.70
N LYS A 46 -7.50 22.78 12.46
CA LYS A 46 -6.80 21.78 11.64
C LYS A 46 -6.71 20.44 12.37
N ILE A 47 -7.86 19.82 12.62
CA ILE A 47 -7.94 18.50 13.25
C ILE A 47 -7.97 17.46 12.13
N GLU A 48 -6.97 16.59 12.09
CA GLU A 48 -6.86 15.52 11.11
C GLU A 48 -6.72 14.18 11.81
N GLN A 49 -7.36 13.16 11.25
CA GLN A 49 -7.13 11.76 11.61
C GLN A 49 -6.47 11.07 10.43
N ARG A 50 -5.36 10.39 10.71
CA ARG A 50 -4.54 9.71 9.69
C ARG A 50 -4.62 8.20 9.93
N PHE A 51 -4.97 7.45 8.90
CA PHE A 51 -5.00 5.99 8.90
C PHE A 51 -3.89 5.47 7.98
N LEU A 52 -2.97 4.68 8.53
CA LEU A 52 -1.98 3.96 7.75
C LEU A 52 -2.66 2.77 7.08
N LEU A 53 -2.70 2.75 5.74
CA LEU A 53 -3.29 1.66 4.97
C LEU A 53 -2.33 0.48 4.77
N GLY A 54 -1.03 0.74 4.87
CA GLY A 54 0.01 -0.29 4.81
C GLY A 54 1.37 0.28 4.41
N THR A 55 2.33 -0.60 4.17
CA THR A 55 3.70 -0.26 3.77
C THR A 55 3.80 0.30 2.34
N GLY A 56 2.70 0.30 1.59
CA GLY A 56 2.65 0.69 0.18
C GLY A 56 3.43 -0.27 -0.74
N ALA A 57 3.19 -0.14 -2.05
CA ALA A 57 3.92 -0.90 -3.07
C ALA A 57 5.35 -0.37 -3.23
N LYS A 58 6.33 -1.26 -3.36
CA LYS A 58 7.70 -0.85 -3.74
C LYS A 58 7.69 -0.30 -5.16
N ARG A 59 8.48 0.74 -5.37
CA ARG A 59 8.78 1.33 -6.67
C ARG A 59 10.26 1.13 -6.95
N PHE A 60 10.56 0.61 -8.13
CA PHE A 60 11.92 0.41 -8.61
C PHE A 60 12.17 1.35 -9.77
N THR A 61 13.18 2.20 -9.65
CA THR A 61 13.64 3.05 -10.74
C THR A 61 14.82 2.34 -11.41
N VAL A 62 14.55 1.74 -12.56
CA VAL A 62 15.55 1.10 -13.40
C VAL A 62 16.11 2.16 -14.33
N ARG A 63 17.41 2.42 -14.22
CA ARG A 63 18.13 3.27 -15.16
C ARG A 63 19.22 2.47 -15.83
N ARG A 64 19.42 2.75 -17.10
CA ARG A 64 20.56 2.24 -17.85
C ARG A 64 21.10 3.32 -18.77
N ALA A 65 22.38 3.66 -18.58
CA ALA A 65 23.03 4.74 -19.30
C ALA A 65 23.48 4.32 -20.70
N TRP A 66 23.87 3.05 -20.85
CA TRP A 66 24.38 2.48 -22.09
C TRP A 66 23.61 1.22 -22.44
N LEU A 67 22.60 1.38 -23.30
CA LEU A 67 21.80 0.28 -23.82
C LEU A 67 22.20 -0.03 -25.26
N ARG A 68 22.45 -1.32 -25.56
CA ARG A 68 22.66 -1.77 -26.94
C ARG A 68 21.34 -1.78 -27.71
N ASP A 69 21.41 -1.70 -29.04
CA ASP A 69 20.19 -1.69 -29.86
C ASP A 69 19.33 -2.96 -29.69
N SER A 70 19.95 -4.13 -29.52
CA SER A 70 19.23 -5.38 -29.24
C SER A 70 18.46 -5.34 -27.91
N GLU A 71 19.04 -4.74 -26.88
CA GLU A 71 18.41 -4.58 -25.57
C GLU A 71 17.25 -3.56 -25.64
N ARG A 72 17.40 -2.54 -26.49
CA ARG A 72 16.38 -1.50 -26.71
C ARG A 72 15.16 -2.10 -27.38
N ILE A 73 15.39 -2.90 -28.43
CA ILE A 73 14.33 -3.64 -29.13
C ILE A 73 13.66 -4.64 -28.17
N ALA A 74 14.44 -5.36 -27.36
CA ALA A 74 13.89 -6.28 -26.37
C ALA A 74 12.99 -5.56 -25.35
N LEU A 75 13.42 -4.42 -24.80
CA LEU A 75 12.64 -3.63 -23.85
C LEU A 75 11.37 -3.05 -24.50
N ARG A 76 11.47 -2.53 -25.74
CA ARG A 76 10.30 -2.04 -26.50
C ARG A 76 9.27 -3.15 -26.70
N ASN A 77 9.68 -4.28 -27.27
CA ASN A 77 8.78 -5.41 -27.55
C ASN A 77 8.17 -5.96 -26.26
N PHE A 78 8.97 -6.02 -25.19
CA PHE A 78 8.49 -6.42 -23.87
C PHE A 78 7.44 -5.45 -23.34
N TRP A 79 7.68 -4.14 -23.43
CA TRP A 79 6.72 -3.12 -23.03
C TRP A 79 5.44 -3.19 -23.86
N GLU A 80 5.51 -3.29 -25.19
CA GLU A 80 4.33 -3.45 -26.04
C GLU A 80 3.51 -4.70 -25.68
N SER A 81 4.18 -5.79 -25.26
CA SER A 81 3.51 -7.03 -24.85
C SER A 81 2.88 -7.00 -23.45
N LYS A 82 3.33 -6.08 -22.58
CA LYS A 82 2.92 -5.98 -21.15
C LYS A 82 2.37 -4.61 -20.77
N TYR A 83 2.20 -3.70 -21.72
CA TYR A 83 1.70 -2.37 -21.43
C TYR A 83 0.26 -2.44 -20.94
N GLY A 84 -0.09 -1.52 -20.05
CA GLY A 84 -1.42 -1.41 -19.47
C GLY A 84 -1.50 -1.88 -18.00
N PRO A 85 -2.68 -1.75 -17.39
CA PRO A 85 -2.85 -1.91 -15.95
C PRO A 85 -2.67 -3.35 -15.43
N TYR A 86 -2.80 -4.36 -16.30
CA TYR A 86 -2.79 -5.78 -15.94
C TYR A 86 -1.54 -6.55 -16.38
N GLY A 87 -0.58 -5.91 -17.06
CA GLY A 87 0.64 -6.58 -17.51
C GLY A 87 1.65 -6.79 -16.38
N ALA A 88 1.48 -7.88 -15.62
CA ALA A 88 2.44 -8.28 -14.59
C ALA A 88 3.56 -9.17 -15.15
N PHE A 89 4.76 -9.00 -14.60
CA PHE A 89 5.95 -9.77 -14.96
C PHE A 89 6.92 -9.85 -13.78
N THR A 90 7.89 -10.74 -13.89
CA THR A 90 8.94 -10.89 -12.87
C THR A 90 10.07 -9.89 -13.13
N TYR A 91 10.46 -9.13 -12.11
CA TYR A 91 11.63 -8.26 -12.10
C TYR A 91 12.65 -8.80 -11.09
N ASN A 92 13.85 -9.13 -11.56
CA ASN A 92 14.96 -9.56 -10.72
C ASN A 92 15.73 -8.33 -10.24
N GLY A 93 15.34 -7.78 -9.09
CA GLY A 93 16.00 -6.62 -8.50
C GLY A 93 17.36 -7.00 -7.91
N PRO A 94 18.45 -6.26 -8.20
CA PRO A 94 19.73 -6.48 -7.53
C PRO A 94 19.59 -6.35 -6.02
N ASN A 95 20.31 -7.19 -5.28
CA ASN A 95 20.36 -7.12 -3.83
C ASN A 95 21.29 -5.98 -3.39
N ASP A 96 21.02 -5.42 -2.20
CA ASP A 96 21.80 -4.31 -1.63
C ASP A 96 23.26 -4.72 -1.31
N ASP A 97 23.53 -6.01 -1.15
CA ASP A 97 24.87 -6.58 -0.95
C ASP A 97 25.69 -6.70 -2.25
N GLY A 98 25.08 -6.35 -3.39
CA GLY A 98 25.69 -6.46 -4.72
C GLY A 98 25.81 -7.90 -5.23
N ILE A 99 25.24 -8.89 -4.52
CA ILE A 99 25.34 -10.31 -4.85
C ILE A 99 23.95 -10.89 -5.13
N GLY A 100 23.74 -11.29 -6.38
CA GLY A 100 22.50 -11.92 -6.82
C GLY A 100 21.33 -10.95 -6.94
N THR A 101 20.14 -11.54 -7.09
CA THR A 101 18.90 -10.80 -7.36
C THR A 101 17.73 -11.40 -6.58
N THR A 102 16.80 -10.56 -6.15
CA THR A 102 15.52 -10.97 -5.57
C THR A 102 14.39 -10.80 -6.60
N PRO A 103 13.55 -11.83 -6.85
CA PRO A 103 12.43 -11.71 -7.78
C PRO A 103 11.27 -10.95 -7.14
N TYR A 104 10.74 -9.97 -7.87
CA TYR A 104 9.54 -9.21 -7.53
C TYR A 104 8.52 -9.31 -8.66
N ILE A 105 7.24 -9.45 -8.32
CA ILE A 105 6.17 -9.32 -9.32
C ILE A 105 5.88 -7.83 -9.48
N CYS A 106 6.06 -7.32 -10.69
CA CYS A 106 5.96 -5.91 -11.00
C CYS A 106 5.06 -5.67 -12.21
N ARG A 107 4.60 -4.43 -12.34
CA ARG A 107 4.05 -3.85 -13.56
C ARG A 107 4.76 -2.55 -13.89
N PHE A 108 4.62 -2.09 -15.14
CA PHE A 108 5.04 -0.73 -15.48
C PHE A 108 4.23 0.30 -14.68
N ALA A 109 4.89 1.37 -14.24
CA ALA A 109 4.18 2.59 -13.89
C ALA A 109 3.39 3.05 -15.13
N ASN A 110 2.25 3.72 -14.95
CA ASN A 110 1.40 4.21 -16.06
C ASN A 110 2.05 5.38 -16.84
N GLU A 111 3.38 5.44 -16.86
CA GLU A 111 4.19 6.42 -17.56
C GLU A 111 4.62 5.82 -18.91
N PRO A 112 4.61 6.60 -20.00
CA PRO A 112 5.17 6.15 -21.27
C PRO A 112 6.68 5.93 -21.15
N LEU A 113 7.22 4.99 -21.94
CA LEU A 113 8.67 4.84 -22.05
C LEU A 113 9.29 6.09 -22.69
N SER A 114 10.27 6.67 -22.00
CA SER A 114 11.07 7.78 -22.50
C SER A 114 12.49 7.31 -22.80
N TRP A 115 13.02 7.75 -23.93
CA TRP A 115 14.34 7.37 -24.43
C TRP A 115 15.14 8.63 -24.72
N GLU A 116 16.41 8.62 -24.34
CA GLU A 116 17.38 9.60 -24.84
C GLU A 116 18.38 8.84 -25.72
N MET A 117 18.57 9.32 -26.95
CA MET A 117 19.43 8.66 -27.94
C MET A 117 20.48 9.66 -28.42
N VAL A 118 21.75 9.30 -28.27
CA VAL A 118 22.89 10.08 -28.79
C VAL A 118 23.38 9.50 -30.11
N ALA A 119 23.29 8.18 -30.29
CA ALA A 119 23.58 7.46 -31.52
C ALA A 119 22.90 6.07 -31.49
N ASP A 120 22.90 5.34 -32.60
CA ASP A 120 22.32 3.97 -32.70
C ASP A 120 22.88 2.98 -31.66
N TRP A 121 24.06 3.28 -31.11
CA TRP A 121 24.76 2.45 -30.12
C TRP A 121 24.81 3.04 -28.71
N ALA A 122 24.19 4.21 -28.49
CA ALA A 122 24.21 4.93 -27.21
C ALA A 122 22.81 5.48 -26.90
N CYS A 123 22.01 4.67 -26.20
CA CYS A 123 20.68 5.02 -25.71
C CYS A 123 20.64 4.89 -24.18
N SER A 124 20.00 5.85 -23.52
CA SER A 124 19.66 5.76 -22.11
C SER A 124 18.14 5.66 -21.92
N VAL A 125 17.74 4.93 -20.88
CA VAL A 125 16.33 4.74 -20.50
C VAL A 125 16.19 4.81 -18.99
N GLY A 126 15.12 5.47 -18.55
CA GLY A 126 14.63 5.42 -17.18
C GLY A 126 13.22 4.86 -17.17
N VAL A 127 12.99 3.77 -16.44
CA VAL A 127 11.66 3.19 -16.27
C VAL A 127 11.35 2.93 -14.81
N THR A 128 10.13 3.27 -14.40
CA THR A 128 9.63 3.02 -13.06
C THR A 128 8.77 1.75 -13.08
N LEU A 129 9.14 0.77 -12.27
CA LEU A 129 8.36 -0.44 -12.03
C LEU A 129 7.65 -0.32 -10.68
N VAL A 130 6.41 -0.81 -10.59
CA VAL A 130 5.63 -0.85 -9.37
C VAL A 130 5.39 -2.31 -8.99
N GLU A 131 5.76 -2.69 -7.78
CA GLU A 131 5.48 -4.01 -7.22
C GLU A 131 3.98 -4.23 -7.11
N ILE A 132 3.53 -5.44 -7.45
CA ILE A 132 2.19 -5.93 -7.14
C ILE A 132 2.32 -6.73 -5.84
N PRO A 133 1.79 -6.23 -4.71
CA PRO A 133 1.89 -6.94 -3.44
C PRO A 133 1.18 -8.28 -3.52
N THR A 134 1.89 -9.37 -3.22
CA THR A 134 1.33 -10.73 -3.13
C THR A 134 0.81 -11.06 -1.73
N THR A 135 1.20 -10.26 -0.73
CA THR A 135 0.78 -10.43 0.66
C THR A 135 -0.07 -9.25 1.09
N THR A 136 -1.29 -9.53 1.54
CA THR A 136 -2.15 -8.54 2.19
C THR A 136 -1.66 -8.33 3.63
N PRO A 137 -1.47 -7.08 4.11
CA PRO A 137 -1.14 -6.85 5.51
C PRO A 137 -2.26 -7.38 6.41
N ALA A 138 -1.91 -8.30 7.32
CA ALA A 138 -2.83 -8.82 8.33
C ALA A 138 -2.72 -7.96 9.59
N TYR A 139 -3.77 -7.21 9.90
CA TYR A 139 -3.86 -6.46 11.16
C TYR A 139 -4.52 -7.35 12.22
N ALA A 140 -3.74 -7.73 13.25
CA ALA A 140 -4.29 -8.43 14.39
C ALA A 140 -5.20 -7.48 15.18
N LEU A 141 -6.48 -7.82 15.30
CA LEU A 141 -7.43 -7.09 16.15
C LEU A 141 -7.17 -7.47 17.61
N ASN A 142 -6.30 -6.73 18.28
CA ASN A 142 -5.90 -7.05 19.66
C ASN A 142 -7.00 -6.78 20.69
N ALA A 143 -7.95 -5.88 20.40
CA ALA A 143 -9.09 -5.60 21.25
C ALA A 143 -10.25 -4.98 20.47
N THR A 144 -11.49 -5.33 20.84
CA THR A 144 -12.71 -4.65 20.40
C THR A 144 -13.36 -4.02 21.62
N VAL A 145 -13.45 -2.69 21.66
CA VAL A 145 -14.12 -1.98 22.74
C VAL A 145 -15.54 -1.68 22.29
N THR A 146 -16.52 -2.37 22.86
CA THR A 146 -17.94 -2.03 22.67
C THR A 146 -18.23 -0.74 23.42
N ARG A 147 -18.89 0.23 22.78
CA ARG A 147 -19.32 1.49 23.41
C ARG A 147 -20.31 1.31 24.58
N PHE A 148 -20.76 0.09 24.83
CA PHE A 148 -21.60 -0.25 25.96
C PHE A 148 -20.73 -0.49 27.20
N PRO A 149 -21.17 0.01 28.38
CA PRO A 149 -20.44 -0.21 29.62
C PRO A 149 -20.20 -1.71 29.81
N SER A 150 -18.96 -2.07 30.17
CA SER A 150 -18.60 -3.45 30.43
C SER A 150 -19.51 -4.04 31.51
N GLN A 151 -19.70 -5.36 31.50
CA GLN A 151 -20.50 -6.04 32.53
C GLN A 151 -20.03 -5.66 33.95
N ALA A 152 -18.72 -5.45 34.14
CA ALA A 152 -18.14 -4.95 35.38
C ALA A 152 -18.67 -3.56 35.81
N LEU A 153 -18.88 -2.61 34.89
CA LEU A 153 -19.46 -1.30 35.21
C LEU A 153 -20.96 -1.43 35.53
N LYS A 154 -21.67 -2.33 34.85
CA LYS A 154 -23.09 -2.63 35.13
C LYS A 154 -23.26 -3.22 36.54
N ASP A 155 -22.40 -4.15 36.92
CA ASP A 155 -22.40 -4.78 38.25
C ASP A 155 -22.04 -3.76 39.35
N ALA A 156 -21.07 -2.87 39.08
CA ALA A 156 -20.70 -1.79 40.01
C ALA A 156 -21.84 -0.77 40.24
N LEU A 157 -22.62 -0.46 39.21
CA LEU A 157 -23.77 0.45 39.32
C LEU A 157 -24.93 -0.18 40.10
N LEU A 158 -25.14 -1.49 39.97
CA LEU A 158 -26.13 -2.24 40.77
C LEU A 158 -25.77 -2.30 42.26
N SER A 159 -24.48 -2.21 42.59
CA SER A 159 -23.98 -2.15 43.96
C SER A 159 -24.17 -0.79 44.64
N GLN A 160 -24.62 0.26 43.94
CA GLN A 160 -24.84 1.56 44.56
C GLN A 160 -26.08 1.54 45.47
N VAL A 161 -25.85 1.49 46.78
CA VAL A 161 -26.91 1.62 47.79
C VAL A 161 -27.40 3.06 47.81
N GLN A 162 -28.66 3.28 47.43
CA GLN A 162 -29.33 4.57 47.64
C GLN A 162 -29.75 4.68 49.11
N GLN A 163 -29.02 5.48 49.89
CA GLN A 163 -29.39 5.76 51.27
C GLN A 163 -30.41 6.90 51.33
N VAL A 164 -31.65 6.58 51.69
CA VAL A 164 -32.70 7.57 51.95
C VAL A 164 -32.70 7.90 53.44
N ILE A 165 -32.42 9.16 53.80
CA ILE A 165 -32.49 9.64 55.18
C ILE A 165 -33.80 10.45 55.33
N PRO A 166 -34.84 9.90 55.97
CA PRO A 166 -36.06 10.66 56.23
C PRO A 166 -35.81 11.70 57.33
N LEU A 167 -36.16 12.95 57.08
CA LEU A 167 -36.17 14.00 58.09
C LEU A 167 -37.49 13.90 58.88
N VAL A 168 -37.42 13.42 60.13
CA VAL A 168 -38.57 13.35 61.04
C VAL A 168 -38.47 14.46 62.07
N LYS A 169 -39.53 15.26 62.22
CA LYS A 169 -39.67 16.27 63.28
C LYS A 169 -40.56 15.69 64.37
N ILE A 170 -39.99 15.37 65.53
CA ILE A 170 -40.74 14.93 66.72
C ILE A 170 -41.10 16.18 67.53
N GLN A 171 -42.39 16.34 67.84
CA GLN A 171 -42.88 17.40 68.71
C GLN A 171 -43.49 16.75 69.96
N PRO A 172 -42.90 16.92 71.14
CA PRO A 172 -43.47 16.42 72.38
C PRO A 172 -44.73 17.21 72.76
N LEU A 173 -45.67 16.52 73.42
CA LEU A 173 -46.90 17.09 74.01
C LEU A 173 -46.58 17.96 75.22
#